data_AF-A0A5D0CS58-F1
#
_entry.id   AF-A0A5D0CS58-F1
#
_cell.length_a   1.000
_cell.length_b   1.000
_cell.length_c   1.000
_cell.angle_alpha   90.00
_cell.angle_beta   90.00
_cell.angle_gamma   90.00
#
_symmetry.space_group_name_H-M   'P 1'
#
loop_
_entity.id
_entity.type
_entity.pdbx_description
1 polymer ?
#
loop_
_entity_poly.entity_id
_entity_poly.type
_entity_poly.pdbx_seq_one_letter_code
_entity_poly.pdbx_strand_id
1 'polypeptide(L)'
;MKLALYCDFISEEIRPLQLVIRFGPGEPDWSGVLYLPLQGPFEPFEPENFGDRIVASVLLEDLVLRRSGDEELGILLPNLARRHPGADITMLVVQIADAEEVLGYKWGDRLLE
;
A
#
# COMPACT_ATOMS: atom_id res chain seq x y z
N MET A 1 7.47 -5.75 8.38
CA MET A 1 6.32 -5.19 7.63
C MET A 1 5.09 -6.11 7.68
N LYS A 2 3.87 -5.54 7.80
CA LYS A 2 2.58 -6.25 7.68
C LYS A 2 1.67 -5.55 6.67
N LEU A 3 0.90 -6.32 5.90
CA LEU A 3 -0.06 -5.81 4.93
C LEU A 3 -1.49 -6.08 5.40
N ALA A 4 -2.36 -5.11 5.17
CA ALA A 4 -3.76 -5.19 5.53
C ALA A 4 -4.62 -4.49 4.47
N LEU A 5 -5.89 -4.85 4.39
CA LEU A 5 -6.85 -4.22 3.48
C LEU A 5 -7.90 -3.49 4.27
N TYR A 6 -8.04 -2.20 3.98
CA TYR A 6 -9.24 -1.46 4.34
C TYR A 6 -10.26 -1.66 3.23
N CYS A 7 -11.37 -2.30 3.58
CA CYS A 7 -12.50 -2.52 2.71
C CYS A 7 -13.67 -1.63 3.13
N ASP A 8 -14.48 -1.23 2.16
CA ASP A 8 -15.72 -0.51 2.42
C ASP A 8 -16.87 -1.14 1.63
N PHE A 9 -18.10 -0.85 2.03
CA PHE A 9 -19.30 -1.34 1.37
C PHE A 9 -19.75 -0.34 0.30
N ILE A 10 -19.49 -0.66 -0.96
CA ILE A 10 -19.80 0.19 -2.11
C ILE A 10 -20.66 -0.60 -3.09
N SER A 11 -21.77 0.00 -3.53
CA SER A 11 -22.66 -0.59 -4.55
C SER A 11 -23.07 -2.04 -4.24
N GLU A 12 -23.48 -2.26 -2.98
CA GLU A 12 -23.96 -3.54 -2.46
C GLU A 12 -22.90 -4.65 -2.27
N GLU A 13 -21.62 -4.32 -2.43
CA GLU A 13 -20.52 -5.28 -2.28
C GLU A 13 -19.41 -4.72 -1.37
N ILE A 14 -18.74 -5.61 -0.62
CA ILE A 14 -17.50 -5.26 0.07
C ILE A 14 -16.41 -5.15 -0.98
N ARG A 15 -15.71 -4.01 -1.03
CA ARG A 15 -14.63 -3.75 -1.98
C ARG A 15 -13.36 -3.31 -1.25
N PRO A 16 -12.19 -3.84 -1.63
CA PRO A 16 -10.93 -3.34 -1.11
C PRO A 16 -10.68 -1.94 -1.67
N LEU A 17 -10.49 -0.97 -0.78
CA LEU A 17 -10.23 0.42 -1.15
C LEU A 17 -8.78 0.80 -0.99
N GLN A 18 -8.16 0.33 0.09
CA GLN A 18 -6.80 0.70 0.42
C GLN A 18 -5.98 -0.51 0.86
N LEU A 19 -4.78 -0.60 0.31
CA LEU A 19 -3.73 -1.43 0.88
C LEU A 19 -2.98 -0.63 1.93
N VAL A 20 -2.97 -1.16 3.15
CA VAL A 20 -2.30 -0.57 4.29
C VAL A 20 -1.02 -1.36 4.58
N ILE A 21 0.11 -0.65 4.60
CA ILE A 21 1.42 -1.20 4.89
C ILE A 21 1.88 -0.68 6.24
N ARG A 22 2.08 -1.57 7.21
CA ARG A 22 2.55 -1.22 8.55
C ARG A 22 4.00 -1.63 8.73
N PHE A 23 4.80 -0.70 9.24
CA PHE A 23 6.22 -0.91 9.50
C PHE A 23 6.48 -1.23 10.97
N GLY A 24 7.52 -2.02 11.21
CA GLY A 24 8.10 -2.18 12.53
C GLY A 24 9.09 -1.06 12.86
N PRO A 25 9.62 -1.02 14.11
CA PRO A 25 10.68 -0.08 14.47
C PRO A 25 11.90 -0.21 13.55
N GLY A 26 12.37 0.91 13.00
CA GLY A 26 13.52 0.94 12.10
C GLY A 26 13.23 0.50 10.65
N GLU A 27 11.98 0.18 10.32
CA GLU A 27 11.53 -0.04 8.95
C GLU A 27 10.75 1.19 8.42
N PRO A 28 10.66 1.40 7.09
CA PRO A 28 11.41 0.74 6.02
C PRO A 28 12.77 1.41 5.78
N ASP A 29 13.59 0.84 4.90
CA ASP A 29 14.71 1.56 4.29
C ASP A 29 14.17 2.58 3.28
N TRP A 30 14.20 3.86 3.65
CA TRP A 30 13.68 4.97 2.84
C TRP A 30 14.52 5.28 1.60
N SER A 31 15.67 4.65 1.40
CA SER A 31 16.59 4.96 0.28
C SER A 31 16.25 4.22 -1.02
N GLY A 32 15.36 3.22 -0.98
CA GLY A 32 15.12 2.31 -2.10
C GLY A 32 13.66 2.13 -2.50
N VAL A 33 13.42 1.12 -3.33
CA VAL A 33 12.07 0.72 -3.76
C VAL A 33 11.57 -0.39 -2.86
N LEU A 34 10.40 -0.20 -2.25
CA LEU A 34 9.70 -1.23 -1.51
C LEU A 34 8.79 -2.01 -2.46
N TYR A 35 9.17 -3.24 -2.82
CA TYR A 35 8.30 -4.13 -3.59
C TYR A 35 7.29 -4.84 -2.68
N LEU A 36 6.04 -4.84 -3.12
CA LEU A 36 4.91 -5.40 -2.40
C LEU A 36 4.49 -6.74 -3.04
N PRO A 37 4.19 -7.76 -2.24
CA PRO A 37 3.56 -8.96 -2.76
C PRO A 37 2.14 -8.62 -3.25
N LEU A 38 1.83 -9.01 -4.49
CA LEU A 38 0.50 -8.86 -5.08
C LEU A 38 -0.48 -9.96 -4.68
N GLN A 39 0.00 -10.98 -3.97
CA GLN A 39 -0.78 -12.12 -3.50
C GLN A 39 -0.41 -12.41 -2.06
N GLY A 40 -1.41 -12.73 -1.24
CA GLY A 40 -1.20 -13.17 0.13
C GLY A 40 -2.46 -12.99 0.97
N PRO A 41 -2.52 -13.60 2.16
CA PRO A 41 -3.57 -13.23 3.10
C PRO A 41 -3.30 -11.80 3.57
N PHE A 42 -4.26 -10.91 3.32
CA PHE A 42 -4.23 -9.57 3.88
C PHE A 42 -5.06 -9.54 5.16
N GLU A 43 -4.51 -8.95 6.22
CA GLU A 43 -5.29 -8.75 7.46
C GLU A 43 -6.44 -7.75 7.16
N PRO A 44 -7.67 -7.94 7.68
CA PRO A 44 -8.67 -6.88 7.62
C PRO A 44 -8.16 -5.66 8.41
N PHE A 45 -8.45 -4.47 7.90
CA PHE A 45 -8.06 -3.21 8.52
C PHE A 45 -9.31 -2.38 8.82
N GLU A 46 -9.51 -2.05 10.09
CA GLU A 46 -10.63 -1.24 10.56
C GLU A 46 -10.20 0.21 10.81
N PRO A 47 -11.09 1.21 10.74
CA PRO A 47 -10.77 2.61 10.99
C PRO A 47 -10.04 2.84 12.33
N GLU A 48 -10.40 2.10 13.37
CA GLU A 48 -9.79 2.20 14.70
C GLU A 48 -8.31 1.79 14.70
N ASN A 49 -7.86 1.02 13.70
CA ASN A 49 -6.47 0.58 13.59
C ASN A 49 -5.51 1.68 13.16
N PHE A 50 -6.02 2.81 12.63
CA PHE A 50 -5.19 3.99 12.37
C PHE A 50 -4.64 4.57 13.69
N GLY A 51 -5.48 4.72 14.71
CA GLY A 51 -5.07 5.28 16.01
C GLY A 51 -4.28 6.58 15.87
N ASP A 52 -3.19 6.72 16.65
CA ASP A 52 -2.29 7.88 16.63
C ASP A 52 -1.08 7.70 15.69
N ARG A 53 -1.18 6.79 14.71
CA ARG A 53 -0.06 6.50 13.81
C ARG A 53 0.18 7.65 12.84
N ILE A 54 1.45 7.94 12.56
CA ILE A 54 1.83 8.83 11.46
C ILE A 54 1.74 8.02 10.16
N VAL A 55 0.79 8.41 9.32
CA VAL A 55 0.46 7.74 8.05
C VAL A 55 0.82 8.65 6.89
N ALA A 56 1.43 8.08 5.85
CA ALA A 56 1.62 8.77 4.58
C ALA A 56 0.87 8.07 3.45
N SER A 57 0.15 8.86 2.65
CA SER A 57 -0.42 8.38 1.39
C SER A 57 0.69 8.23 0.35
N VAL A 58 0.70 7.07 -0.29
CA VAL A 58 1.47 6.78 -1.50
C VAL A 58 0.70 7.38 -2.66
N LEU A 59 1.37 8.23 -3.44
CA LEU A 59 0.78 8.82 -4.63
C LEU A 59 1.05 7.92 -5.85
N LEU A 60 0.26 8.09 -6.91
CA LEU A 60 0.48 7.38 -8.17
C LEU A 60 1.92 7.54 -8.71
N GLU A 61 2.51 8.73 -8.56
CA GLU A 61 3.92 9.03 -8.96
C GLU A 61 4.97 8.30 -8.11
N ASP A 62 4.60 7.79 -6.95
CA ASP A 62 5.47 6.98 -6.10
C ASP A 62 5.41 5.49 -6.47
N LEU A 63 4.44 5.07 -7.27
CA LEU A 63 4.26 3.68 -7.66
C LEU A 63 5.08 3.35 -8.90
N VAL A 64 5.72 2.17 -8.89
CA VAL A 64 6.49 1.64 -10.01
C VAL A 64 6.13 0.19 -10.25
N LEU A 65 6.22 -0.25 -11.50
CA LEU A 65 6.00 -1.64 -11.88
C LEU A 65 7.34 -2.28 -12.26
N ARG A 66 7.70 -3.38 -11.59
CA ARG A 66 8.81 -4.23 -12.02
C ARG A 66 8.26 -5.38 -12.86
N ARG A 67 8.75 -5.51 -14.09
CA ARG A 67 8.34 -6.52 -15.08
C ARG A 67 9.32 -7.69 -15.22
N SER A 68 10.05 -8.04 -14.17
CA SER A 68 11.07 -9.10 -14.23
C SER A 68 10.57 -10.40 -13.59
N GLY A 69 10.06 -11.33 -14.39
CA GLY A 69 9.46 -12.57 -13.90
C GLY A 69 7.98 -12.37 -13.57
N ASP A 70 7.63 -12.44 -12.29
CA ASP A 70 6.30 -12.06 -11.82
C ASP A 70 6.19 -10.53 -11.73
N GLU A 71 5.04 -9.97 -12.09
CA GLU A 71 4.80 -8.54 -11.97
C GLU A 71 4.77 -8.15 -10.48
N GLU A 72 5.52 -7.12 -10.11
CA GLU A 72 5.58 -6.62 -8.74
C GLU A 72 5.34 -5.11 -8.71
N LEU A 73 4.41 -4.70 -7.85
CA LEU A 73 4.17 -3.31 -7.54
C LEU A 73 5.21 -2.83 -6.52
N GLY A 74 5.92 -1.77 -6.84
CA GLY A 74 6.90 -1.13 -5.99
C GLY A 74 6.49 0.28 -5.57
N ILE A 75 6.99 0.72 -4.42
CA ILE A 75 6.87 2.09 -3.92
C ILE A 75 8.26 2.74 -3.86
N LEU A 76 8.43 3.88 -4.54
CA LEU A 76 9.61 4.72 -4.48
C LEU A 76 9.67 5.48 -3.14
N LEU A 77 10.20 4.84 -2.10
CA LEU A 77 10.30 5.44 -0.76
C LEU A 77 11.10 6.77 -0.71
N PRO A 78 12.14 7.01 -1.55
CA PRO A 78 12.82 8.30 -1.59
C PRO A 78 11.90 9.48 -1.89
N ASN A 79 10.85 9.29 -2.70
CA ASN A 79 9.90 10.35 -3.00
C ASN A 79 9.08 10.71 -1.77
N LEU A 80 8.62 9.71 -1.01
CA LEU A 80 7.90 9.92 0.24
C LEU A 80 8.77 10.62 1.28
N ALA A 81 10.03 10.17 1.45
CA ALA A 81 10.97 10.78 2.38
C ALA A 81 11.29 12.25 2.03
N ARG A 82 11.35 12.58 0.72
CA ARG A 82 11.54 13.95 0.25
C ARG A 82 10.33 14.84 0.54
N ARG A 83 9.11 14.30 0.43
CA ARG A 83 7.87 15.03 0.73
C ARG A 83 7.67 15.25 2.24
N HIS A 84 8.18 14.33 3.06
CA HIS A 84 7.99 14.30 4.52
C HIS A 84 9.33 14.19 5.28
N PRO A 85 10.22 15.19 5.18
CA PRO A 85 11.55 15.10 5.77
C PRO A 85 11.50 14.98 7.30
N GLY A 86 12.12 13.93 7.84
CA GLY A 86 12.21 13.69 9.28
C GLY A 86 10.91 13.20 9.94
N ALA A 87 9.87 12.89 9.16
CA ALA A 87 8.64 12.30 9.70
C ALA A 87 8.87 10.83 10.08
N ASP A 88 8.43 10.46 11.28
CA ASP A 88 8.44 9.07 11.76
C ASP A 88 7.23 8.30 11.22
N ILE A 89 7.18 8.14 9.89
CA ILE A 89 6.06 7.48 9.21
C ILE A 89 6.06 5.99 9.59
N THR A 90 4.99 5.56 10.25
CA THR A 90 4.84 4.17 10.71
C THR A 90 3.92 3.33 9.81
N MET A 91 3.28 3.97 8.84
CA MET A 91 2.30 3.35 7.96
C MET A 91 2.23 4.06 6.61
N LEU A 92 2.09 3.27 5.55
CA LEU A 92 1.73 3.75 4.21
C LEU A 92 0.35 3.27 3.82
N VAL A 93 -0.33 4.09 3.01
CA VAL A 93 -1.62 3.76 2.43
C VAL A 93 -1.54 3.94 0.92
N VAL A 94 -1.83 2.87 0.18
CA VAL A 94 -1.94 2.84 -1.28
C VAL A 94 -3.42 2.71 -1.63
N GLN A 95 -3.94 3.58 -2.49
CA GLN A 95 -5.28 3.38 -3.04
C GLN A 95 -5.23 2.19 -4.00
N ILE A 96 -6.17 1.25 -3.87
CA ILE A 96 -6.25 0.10 -4.77
C ILE A 96 -6.44 0.57 -6.22
N ALA A 97 -7.20 1.63 -6.45
CA ALA A 97 -7.37 2.22 -7.79
C ALA A 97 -6.04 2.66 -8.43
N ASP A 98 -5.15 3.31 -7.68
CA ASP A 98 -3.83 3.73 -8.19
C ASP A 98 -2.93 2.52 -8.48
N ALA A 99 -2.99 1.49 -7.63
CA ALA A 99 -2.30 0.23 -7.87
C ALA A 99 -2.82 -0.47 -9.14
N GLU A 100 -4.13 -0.53 -9.34
CA GLU A 100 -4.76 -1.09 -10.54
C GLU A 100 -4.39 -0.32 -11.81
N GLU A 101 -4.27 1.00 -11.73
CA GLU A 101 -3.82 1.82 -12.85
C GLU A 101 -2.39 1.46 -13.27
N VAL A 102 -1.48 1.30 -12.31
CA VAL A 102 -0.09 0.93 -12.57
C VAL A 102 0.04 -0.52 -13.06
N LEU A 103 -0.77 -1.42 -12.50
CA LEU A 103 -0.79 -2.84 -12.87
C LEU A 103 -1.49 -3.09 -14.22
N GLY A 104 -2.43 -2.23 -14.61
CA GLY A 104 -3.22 -2.39 -15.84
C GLY A 104 -4.31 -3.46 -15.76
N TYR A 105 -4.67 -3.93 -14.56
CA TYR A 105 -5.74 -4.90 -14.35
C TYR A 105 -6.45 -4.69 -13.00
N LYS A 106 -7.64 -5.29 -12.85
CA LYS A 106 -8.45 -5.24 -11.61
C LYS A 106 -7.89 -6.16 -10.53
N TRP A 107 -6.89 -5.66 -9.83
CA TRP A 107 -6.25 -6.35 -8.73
C TRP A 107 -7.18 -6.52 -7.53
N GLY A 108 -8.03 -5.52 -7.23
CA GLY A 108 -8.93 -5.56 -6.08
C GLY A 108 -9.89 -6.74 -6.08
N ASP A 109 -10.38 -7.14 -7.26
CA ASP A 109 -11.29 -8.26 -7.43
C ASP A 109 -10.68 -9.60 -6.98
N ARG A 110 -9.34 -9.71 -6.96
CA ARG A 110 -8.59 -10.91 -6.57
C ARG A 110 -8.18 -10.92 -5.10
N LEU A 111 -8.42 -9.84 -4.37
CA LEU A 111 -7.95 -9.67 -2.99
C LEU A 111 -8.90 -10.27 -1.95
N LEU A 112 -10.13 -10.56 -2.36
CA LEU A 112 -11.18 -11.13 -1.52
C LEU A 112 -11.42 -12.64 -1.78
N GLU A 113 -10.64 -13.23 -2.71
CA GLU A 113 -10.65 -14.66 -3.04
C GLU A 113 -9.79 -15.48 -2.06
#